data_AF-A0A8J4Y9F7-F1
#
_entry.id   AF-A0A8J4Y9F7-F1
#
_cell.length_a   1.000
_cell.length_b   1.000
_cell.length_c   1.000
_cell.angle_alpha   90.00
_cell.angle_beta   90.00
_cell.angle_gamma   90.00
#
_symmetry.space_group_name_H-M   'P 1'
#
loop_
_entity.id
_entity.type
_entity.pdbx_description
1 polymer ?
#
loop_
_entity_poly.entity_id
_entity_poly.type
_entity_poly.pdbx_seq_one_letter_code
_entity_poly.pdbx_strand_id
1 'polypeptide(L)'
;MMLEAKKSRPTCELITAGGFEEETKVASSQGSDVEQLQSSREEADTRIILHAKAAYMDGYERIIVTCRDTDVLVLLTHFAGQLSGELWMRTGTRQERRYVAVHDIQLTLIMQRNILVYHAVTGCDTV
;
A
#
# COMPACT_ATOMS: atom_id res chain seq x y z
N MET A 1 32.28 -24.91 -8.36
CA MET A 1 30.93 -24.49 -8.80
C MET A 1 30.14 -24.16 -7.53
N MET A 2 30.18 -22.90 -7.10
CA MET A 2 29.43 -22.46 -5.92
C MET A 2 27.95 -22.42 -6.29
N LEU A 3 27.16 -23.24 -5.61
CA LEU A 3 25.71 -23.11 -5.58
C LEU A 3 25.42 -21.82 -4.79
N GLU A 4 25.08 -20.74 -5.50
CA GLU A 4 24.45 -19.59 -4.85
C GLU A 4 23.18 -20.09 -4.19
N ALA A 5 23.15 -20.04 -2.85
CA ALA A 5 21.93 -20.23 -2.11
C ALA A 5 20.94 -19.15 -2.58
N LYS A 6 19.90 -19.54 -3.34
CA LYS A 6 18.73 -18.70 -3.56
C LYS A 6 18.19 -18.34 -2.18
N LYS A 7 18.54 -17.16 -1.65
CA LYS A 7 17.83 -16.56 -0.52
C LYS A 7 16.35 -16.63 -0.89
N SER A 8 15.55 -17.37 -0.12
CA SER A 8 14.10 -17.38 -0.34
C SER A 8 13.65 -15.94 -0.26
N ARG A 9 13.17 -15.39 -1.38
CA ARG A 9 12.70 -14.00 -1.40
C ARG A 9 11.59 -13.89 -0.34
N PRO A 10 11.56 -12.82 0.46
CA PRO A 10 10.47 -12.64 1.40
C PRO A 10 9.15 -12.69 0.62
N THR A 11 8.20 -13.51 1.05
CA THR A 11 6.88 -13.59 0.42
C THR A 11 6.02 -12.38 0.75
N CYS A 12 6.43 -11.60 1.77
CA CYS A 12 5.69 -10.48 2.31
C CYS A 12 6.52 -9.20 2.28
N GLU A 13 5.89 -8.11 1.83
CA GLU A 13 6.44 -6.76 1.86
C GLU A 13 5.60 -5.84 2.75
N LEU A 14 6.26 -5.00 3.55
CA LEU A 14 5.62 -4.01 4.42
C LEU A 14 5.93 -2.61 3.89
N ILE A 15 4.91 -1.83 3.60
CA ILE A 15 5.03 -0.52 2.99
C ILE A 15 4.55 0.56 3.97
N THR A 16 5.34 1.61 4.17
CA THR A 16 5.00 2.75 5.02
C THR A 16 5.46 4.05 4.37
N ALA A 17 4.58 5.05 4.33
CA ALA A 17 4.84 6.38 3.76
C ALA A 17 5.02 7.49 4.81
N GLY A 18 5.29 7.12 6.07
CA GLY A 18 5.49 8.06 7.17
C GLY A 18 6.47 7.56 8.23
N GLY A 19 6.95 8.49 9.05
CA GLY A 19 8.01 8.24 10.04
C GLY A 19 9.43 8.49 9.53
N PHE A 20 9.57 9.23 8.42
CA PHE A 20 10.84 9.64 7.83
C PHE A 20 11.11 11.12 8.12
N GLU A 21 12.38 11.52 8.11
CA GLU A 21 12.78 12.95 8.21
C GLU A 21 12.40 13.74 6.95
N GLU A 22 12.34 13.06 5.81
CA GLU A 22 11.88 13.62 4.53
C GLU A 22 10.48 13.09 4.22
N GLU A 23 9.49 13.98 4.11
CA GLU A 23 8.09 13.63 3.92
C GLU A 23 7.80 12.89 2.60
N THR A 24 8.71 13.00 1.62
CA THR A 24 8.61 12.33 0.31
C THR A 24 9.08 10.88 0.34
N LYS A 25 9.71 10.42 1.44
CA LYS A 25 10.27 9.07 1.54
C LYS A 25 9.22 8.02 1.91
N VAL A 26 9.46 6.81 1.41
CA VAL A 26 8.69 5.61 1.71
C VAL A 26 9.69 4.46 1.78
N ALA A 27 9.51 3.53 2.72
CA ALA A 27 10.40 2.38 2.86
C ALA A 27 9.65 1.06 2.76
N SER A 28 10.38 0.06 2.25
CA SER A 28 10.06 -1.37 2.34
C SER A 28 10.73 -1.98 3.57
N SER A 29 10.23 -3.14 4.00
CA SER A 29 10.84 -4.01 5.01
C SER A 29 12.31 -4.36 4.77
N GLN A 30 12.81 -4.19 3.54
CA GLN A 30 14.21 -4.40 3.19
C GLN A 30 15.11 -3.21 3.52
N GLY A 31 14.55 -2.07 3.94
CA GLY A 31 15.32 -0.90 4.39
C GLY A 31 16.12 -0.18 3.29
N SER A 32 16.00 -0.61 2.04
CA SER A 32 16.56 0.09 0.88
C SER A 32 15.65 1.23 0.47
N ASP A 33 16.21 2.44 0.35
CA ASP A 33 15.57 3.54 -0.36
C ASP A 33 15.31 3.08 -1.79
N VAL A 34 14.06 3.07 -2.21
CA VAL A 34 13.68 2.56 -3.53
C VAL A 34 13.69 3.77 -4.47
N GLU A 35 14.87 4.13 -4.99
CA GLU A 35 15.08 5.34 -5.81
C GLU A 35 14.05 5.47 -6.95
N GLN A 36 13.69 4.36 -7.58
CA GLN A 36 12.66 4.28 -8.64
C GLN A 36 11.24 4.66 -8.19
N LEU A 37 11.01 4.80 -6.89
CA LEU A 37 9.73 5.20 -6.29
C LEU A 37 9.82 6.57 -5.60
N GLN A 38 10.97 7.26 -5.67
CA GLN A 38 11.02 8.68 -5.36
C GLN A 38 10.07 9.41 -6.29
N SER A 39 9.13 10.15 -5.70
CA SER A 39 8.10 10.87 -6.42
C SER A 39 8.12 12.32 -5.99
N SER A 40 8.03 13.23 -6.95
CA SER A 40 7.77 14.66 -6.72
C SER A 40 6.31 14.95 -6.34
N ARG A 41 5.46 13.91 -6.28
CA ARG A 41 4.06 14.03 -5.93
C ARG A 41 3.94 14.33 -4.43
N GLU A 42 3.27 15.42 -4.08
CA GLU A 42 3.10 15.91 -2.70
C GLU A 42 2.24 14.96 -1.84
N GLU A 43 1.22 14.33 -2.44
CA GLU A 43 0.24 13.47 -1.75
C GLU A 43 0.82 12.10 -1.34
N ALA A 44 0.91 11.85 -0.04
CA ALA A 44 1.50 10.63 0.54
C ALA A 44 0.65 9.37 0.31
N ASP A 45 -0.65 9.55 0.28
CA ASP A 45 -1.67 8.53 0.03
C ASP A 45 -1.56 7.94 -1.38
N THR A 46 -1.30 8.76 -2.41
CA THR A 46 -1.11 8.27 -3.78
C THR A 46 0.26 7.62 -3.94
N ARG A 47 1.31 8.15 -3.29
CA ARG A 47 2.66 7.55 -3.32
C ARG A 47 2.62 6.12 -2.81
N ILE A 48 1.99 5.85 -1.66
CA ILE A 48 2.00 4.52 -1.04
C ILE A 48 1.41 3.41 -1.96
N ILE A 49 0.48 3.77 -2.84
CA ILE A 49 -0.12 2.85 -3.83
C ILE A 49 0.91 2.48 -4.92
N LEU A 50 1.71 3.44 -5.38
CA LEU A 50 2.77 3.18 -6.35
C LEU A 50 3.80 2.19 -5.77
N HIS A 51 4.12 2.34 -4.48
CA HIS A 51 5.00 1.39 -3.80
C HIS A 51 4.39 -0.01 -3.68
N ALA A 52 3.10 -0.12 -3.38
CA ALA A 52 2.41 -1.41 -3.39
C ALA A 52 2.47 -2.06 -4.76
N LYS A 53 2.30 -1.28 -5.83
CA LYS A 53 2.42 -1.79 -7.19
C LYS A 53 3.83 -2.26 -7.52
N ALA A 54 4.84 -1.50 -7.11
CA ALA A 54 6.23 -1.88 -7.33
C ALA A 54 6.62 -3.16 -6.59
N ALA A 55 6.21 -3.31 -5.32
CA ALA A 55 6.40 -4.55 -4.58
C ALA A 55 5.72 -5.73 -5.27
N TYR A 56 4.51 -5.54 -5.78
CA TYR A 56 3.83 -6.58 -6.55
C TYR A 56 4.62 -6.96 -7.82
N MET A 57 5.15 -5.98 -8.55
CA MET A 57 5.99 -6.19 -9.75
C MET A 57 7.32 -6.88 -9.43
N ASP A 58 7.89 -6.64 -8.24
CA ASP A 58 9.10 -7.31 -7.75
C ASP A 58 8.86 -8.77 -7.32
N GLY A 59 7.60 -9.21 -7.33
CA GLY A 59 7.18 -10.59 -7.08
C GLY A 59 6.75 -10.87 -5.64
N TYR A 60 6.46 -9.84 -4.83
CA TYR A 60 5.91 -10.04 -3.50
C TYR A 60 4.46 -10.52 -3.57
N GLU A 61 4.20 -11.70 -2.98
CA GLU A 61 2.89 -12.34 -2.98
C GLU A 61 1.94 -11.70 -1.97
N ARG A 62 2.46 -11.25 -0.82
CA ARG A 62 1.72 -10.55 0.24
C ARG A 62 2.23 -9.12 0.39
N ILE A 63 1.30 -8.17 0.44
CA ILE A 63 1.62 -6.76 0.61
C ILE A 63 0.83 -6.20 1.78
N ILE A 64 1.53 -5.60 2.75
CA ILE A 64 0.92 -4.95 3.91
C ILE A 64 1.22 -3.46 3.85
N VAL A 65 0.18 -2.65 3.64
CA VAL A 65 0.27 -1.19 3.62
C VAL A 65 -0.05 -0.66 5.00
N THR A 66 0.88 0.08 5.61
CA THR A 66 0.64 0.74 6.91
C THR A 66 0.20 2.18 6.69
N CYS A 67 -1.06 2.45 6.98
CA CYS A 67 -1.59 3.82 6.97
C CYS A 67 -2.78 3.92 7.93
N ARG A 68 -3.00 5.11 8.51
CA ARG A 68 -4.20 5.41 9.31
C ARG A 68 -5.29 6.10 8.50
N ASP A 69 -4.93 6.69 7.37
CA ASP A 69 -5.82 7.45 6.50
C ASP A 69 -6.80 6.54 5.76
N THR A 70 -8.09 6.88 5.79
CA THR A 70 -9.15 6.17 5.09
C THR A 70 -9.03 6.30 3.57
N ASP A 71 -8.40 7.36 3.09
CA ASP A 71 -8.29 7.64 1.66
C ASP A 71 -7.38 6.60 0.99
N VAL A 72 -6.34 6.17 1.72
CA VAL A 72 -5.50 5.02 1.32
C VAL A 72 -6.32 3.73 1.25
N LEU A 73 -7.27 3.48 2.15
CA LEU A 73 -8.12 2.29 2.08
C LEU A 73 -8.98 2.31 0.80
N VAL A 74 -9.56 3.47 0.48
CA VAL A 74 -10.38 3.66 -0.72
C VAL A 74 -9.54 3.43 -1.97
N LEU A 75 -8.34 4.02 -2.03
CA LEU A 75 -7.40 3.83 -3.13
C LEU A 75 -6.97 2.37 -3.29
N LEU A 76 -6.59 1.70 -2.19
CA LEU A 76 -6.23 0.28 -2.21
C LEU A 76 -7.37 -0.59 -2.72
N THR A 77 -8.60 -0.30 -2.30
CA THR A 77 -9.79 -1.04 -2.75
C THR A 77 -10.04 -0.83 -4.25
N HIS A 78 -9.88 0.39 -4.75
CA HIS A 78 -10.03 0.68 -6.17
C HIS A 78 -8.98 -0.09 -7.01
N PHE A 79 -7.71 -0.08 -6.59
CA PHE A 79 -6.59 -0.69 -7.30
C PHE A 79 -6.32 -2.16 -6.95
N ALA A 80 -7.11 -2.80 -6.08
CA ALA A 80 -6.84 -4.15 -5.56
C ALA A 80 -6.56 -5.19 -6.67
N GLY A 81 -7.32 -5.17 -7.76
CA GLY A 81 -7.14 -6.07 -8.90
C GLY A 81 -5.86 -5.86 -9.73
N GLN A 82 -5.12 -4.77 -9.48
CA GLN A 82 -3.82 -4.47 -10.09
C GLN A 82 -2.64 -4.70 -9.12
N LEU A 83 -2.93 -5.17 -7.92
CA LEU A 83 -1.99 -5.39 -6.84
C LEU A 83 -1.96 -6.88 -6.46
N SER A 84 -1.30 -7.19 -5.34
CA SER A 84 -1.18 -8.54 -4.79
C SER A 84 -2.54 -9.15 -4.42
N GLY A 85 -2.67 -10.48 -4.61
CA GLY A 85 -3.82 -11.27 -4.17
C GLY A 85 -3.93 -11.44 -2.65
N GLU A 86 -2.86 -11.14 -1.90
CA GLU A 86 -2.87 -11.04 -0.44
C GLU A 86 -2.53 -9.60 -0.01
N LEU A 87 -3.42 -8.66 -0.36
CA LEU A 87 -3.29 -7.24 -0.02
C LEU A 87 -3.95 -6.90 1.32
N TRP A 88 -3.19 -6.29 2.23
CA TRP A 88 -3.64 -5.92 3.56
C TRP A 88 -3.38 -4.44 3.84
N MET A 89 -4.27 -3.81 4.61
CA MET A 89 -4.01 -2.52 5.23
C MET A 89 -3.89 -2.67 6.74
N ARG A 90 -2.76 -2.25 7.29
CA ARG A 90 -2.53 -2.15 8.74
C ARG A 90 -2.83 -0.72 9.19
N THR A 91 -3.84 -0.55 10.03
CA THR A 91 -4.28 0.73 10.59
C THR A 91 -4.34 0.69 12.13
N GLY A 92 -4.64 1.82 12.76
CA GLY A 92 -4.76 1.98 14.21
C GLY A 92 -3.50 2.50 14.90
N THR A 93 -3.49 2.44 16.23
CA THR A 93 -2.38 2.95 17.06
C THR A 93 -1.40 1.82 17.43
N ARG A 94 -0.31 2.17 18.11
CA ARG A 94 0.64 1.16 18.61
C ARG A 94 -0.03 0.13 19.52
N GLN A 95 -1.07 0.54 20.28
CA GLN A 95 -1.77 -0.28 21.25
C GLN A 95 -2.95 -1.05 20.63
N GLU A 96 -3.63 -0.48 19.64
CA GLU A 96 -4.74 -1.11 18.92
C GLU A 96 -4.46 -1.14 17.43
N ARG A 97 -3.79 -2.21 16.97
CA ARG A 97 -3.54 -2.43 15.54
C ARG A 97 -4.67 -3.26 14.94
N ARG A 98 -5.18 -2.84 13.79
CA ARG A 98 -6.17 -3.57 13.00
C ARG A 98 -5.61 -3.87 11.63
N TYR A 99 -5.94 -5.05 11.11
CA TYR A 99 -5.60 -5.46 9.75
C TYR A 99 -6.89 -5.61 8.97
N VAL A 100 -6.98 -4.91 7.85
CA VAL A 100 -8.09 -4.99 6.90
C VAL A 100 -7.61 -5.81 5.71
N ALA A 101 -8.28 -6.92 5.42
CA ALA A 101 -8.05 -7.73 4.23
C ALA A 101 -8.68 -7.02 3.03
N VAL A 102 -7.90 -6.21 2.31
CA VAL A 102 -8.41 -5.44 1.17
C VAL A 102 -8.84 -6.37 0.03
N HIS A 103 -8.12 -7.48 -0.16
CA HIS A 103 -8.43 -8.49 -1.17
C HIS A 103 -9.78 -9.21 -0.94
N ASP A 104 -10.32 -9.18 0.27
CA ASP A 104 -11.64 -9.74 0.59
C ASP A 104 -12.79 -8.75 0.36
N ILE A 105 -12.49 -7.47 0.10
CA ILE A 105 -13.51 -6.45 -0.16
C ILE A 105 -14.08 -6.65 -1.55
N GLN A 106 -15.29 -7.22 -1.61
CA GLN A 106 -16.02 -7.42 -2.86
C GLN A 106 -16.89 -6.21 -3.16
N LEU A 107 -16.55 -5.51 -4.25
CA LEU A 107 -17.36 -4.45 -4.82
C LEU A 107 -17.99 -4.91 -6.12
N THR A 108 -19.19 -4.41 -6.41
CA THR A 108 -19.74 -4.52 -7.76
C THR A 108 -18.87 -3.71 -8.73
N LEU A 109 -18.88 -4.06 -10.03
CA LEU A 109 -18.14 -3.31 -11.05
C LEU A 109 -18.51 -1.81 -11.05
N ILE A 110 -19.78 -1.50 -10.77
CA ILE A 110 -20.28 -0.11 -10.70
C ILE A 110 -19.66 0.59 -9.49
N MET A 111 -19.67 -0.05 -8.31
CA MET A 111 -19.07 0.50 -7.10
C MET A 111 -17.57 0.72 -7.28
N GLN A 112 -16.83 -0.27 -7.76
CA GLN A 112 -15.38 -0.18 -7.93
C GLN A 112 -14.97 0.96 -8.88
N ARG A 113 -15.70 1.16 -9.98
CA ARG A 113 -15.43 2.24 -10.94
C ARG A 113 -15.72 3.63 -10.39
N ASN A 114 -16.70 3.74 -9.49
CA ASN A 114 -17.17 5.03 -9.00
C ASN A 114 -16.70 5.37 -7.58
N ILE A 115 -16.08 4.43 -6.85
CA ILE A 115 -15.76 4.63 -5.42
C ILE A 115 -14.89 5.87 -5.18
N LEU A 116 -13.94 6.18 -6.07
CA LEU A 116 -13.11 7.39 -5.98
C LEU A 116 -13.95 8.66 -6.17
N VAL A 117 -14.89 8.64 -7.12
CA VAL A 117 -15.78 9.79 -7.36
C VAL A 117 -16.75 9.98 -6.20
N TYR A 118 -17.31 8.89 -5.67
CA TYR A 118 -18.13 8.94 -4.46
C TYR A 118 -17.34 9.54 -3.30
N HIS A 119 -16.12 9.06 -3.03
CA HIS A 119 -15.27 9.60 -1.99
C HIS A 119 -14.92 11.08 -2.21
N ALA A 120 -14.62 11.50 -3.44
CA ALA A 120 -14.36 12.90 -3.73
C ALA A 120 -15.58 13.82 -3.46
N VAL A 121 -16.80 13.30 -3.54
CA VAL A 121 -18.04 14.07 -3.32
C VAL A 121 -18.54 13.99 -1.88
N THR A 122 -18.36 12.85 -1.22
CA THR A 122 -18.91 12.57 0.13
C THR A 122 -17.86 12.44 1.22
N GLY A 123 -16.58 12.50 0.84
CA GLY A 123 -15.44 12.41 1.73
C GLY A 123 -15.48 13.52 2.76
N CYS A 124 -14.91 13.23 3.92
CA CYS A 124 -14.94 14.11 5.07
C CYS A 124 -13.53 14.21 5.63
N ASP A 125 -12.79 15.22 5.19
CA ASP A 125 -11.40 15.48 5.64
C ASP A 125 -11.37 16.27 6.96
N THR A 126 -12.48 16.32 7.70
CA THR A 126 -12.54 17.14 8.92
C THR A 126 -11.91 16.39 10.10
N VAL A 127 -10.93 17.06 10.70
CA VAL A 127 -10.21 16.67 11.92
C VAL A 127 -11.07 16.73 13.18
#